data_AF-A0A431LF74-F1
#
_entry.id   AF-A0A431LF74-F1
#
_cell.length_a   1.000
_cell.length_b   1.000
_cell.length_c   1.000
_cell.angle_alpha   90.00
_cell.angle_beta   90.00
_cell.angle_gamma   90.00
#
_symmetry.space_group_name_H-M   'P 1'
#
loop_
_entity.id
_entity.type
_entity.pdbx_description
1 polymer ?
#
loop_
_entity_poly.entity_id
_entity_poly.type
_entity_poly.pdbx_seq_one_letter_code
_entity_poly.pdbx_strand_id
1 'polypeptide(L)' 'MNYDTQHRNAAVLRVLKAASGPLTPTQIAASISEPWCCYGGTPNGATSAPISAVLKRIGAVKGPKFGTWLAPA' A
#
# COMPACT_ATOMS: atom_id res chain seq x y z
N MET A 1 -16.14 -10.19 -3.39
CA MET A 1 -15.89 -8.74 -3.23
C MET A 1 -14.96 -8.31 -4.35
N ASN A 2 -15.45 -7.56 -5.34
CA ASN A 2 -14.59 -7.01 -6.39
C ASN A 2 -14.07 -5.67 -5.90
N TYR A 3 -12.78 -5.60 -5.53
CA TYR A 3 -12.17 -4.34 -5.13
C TYR A 3 -11.79 -3.59 -6.39
N ASP A 4 -12.58 -2.57 -6.76
CA ASP A 4 -12.29 -1.72 -7.91
C ASP A 4 -10.93 -1.04 -7.80
N THR A 5 -10.34 -0.73 -8.96
CA THR A 5 -9.03 -0.09 -9.04
C THR A 5 -8.97 1.22 -8.26
N GLN A 6 -10.05 2.01 -8.26
CA GLN A 6 -10.14 3.24 -7.48
C GLN A 6 -10.06 2.99 -5.97
N HIS A 7 -10.76 1.97 -5.48
CA HIS A 7 -10.74 1.61 -4.05
C HIS A 7 -9.32 1.26 -3.59
N ARG A 8 -8.62 0.40 -4.33
CA ARG A 8 -7.24 -0.01 -4.00
C ARG A 8 -6.29 1.19 -4.00
N ASN A 9 -6.42 2.06 -5.00
CA ASN A 9 -5.62 3.28 -5.10
C ASN A 9 -5.87 4.22 -3.90
N ALA A 10 -7.14 4.44 -3.56
CA ALA A 10 -7.54 5.29 -2.44
C ALA A 10 -7.04 4.73 -1.09
N ALA A 11 -7.14 3.41 -0.90
CA ALA A 11 -6.66 2.74 0.32
C ALA A 11 -5.15 2.93 0.53
N VAL A 12 -4.34 2.70 -0.51
CA VAL A 12 -2.89 2.91 -0.45
C VAL A 12 -2.55 4.38 -0.25
N LEU A 13 -3.20 5.29 -0.98
CA LEU A 13 -2.96 6.71 -0.85
C LEU A 13 -3.29 7.23 0.55
N ARG A 14 -4.39 6.75 1.14
CA ARG A 14 -4.79 7.10 2.52
C ARG A 14 -3.72 6.73 3.52
N VAL A 15 -3.16 5.52 3.42
CA VAL A 15 -2.10 5.06 4.33
C VAL A 15 -0.82 5.88 4.16
N LEU A 16 -0.40 6.15 2.91
CA LEU A 16 0.79 6.96 2.65
C LEU A 16 0.64 8.40 3.16
N LYS A 17 -0.53 9.02 3.01
CA LYS A 17 -0.79 10.39 3.50
C LYS A 17 -0.89 10.47 5.01
N ALA A 18 -1.35 9.41 5.68
CA ALA A 18 -1.43 9.33 7.13
C ALA A 18 -0.08 9.02 7.79
N ALA A 19 0.88 8.49 7.04
CA ALA A 19 2.18 8.11 7.55
C ALA A 19 3.06 9.35 7.78
N SER A 20 3.72 9.43 8.94
CA SER A 20 4.71 10.47 9.24
C SER A 20 6.06 10.27 8.51
N GLY A 21 6.18 9.25 7.67
CA GLY A 21 7.42 8.89 7.01
C GLY A 21 7.25 7.78 5.96
N PRO A 22 8.35 7.35 5.33
CA PRO A 22 8.30 6.38 4.25
C PRO A 22 7.96 4.97 4.76
N LEU A 23 7.04 4.28 4.06
CA LEU A 23 6.55 2.95 4.44
C LEU A 23 6.94 1.88 3.41
N THR A 24 7.18 0.65 3.86
CA THR A 24 7.35 -0.51 2.96
C THR A 24 6.01 -0.99 2.42
N PRO A 25 5.96 -1.65 1.24
CA PRO A 25 4.72 -2.23 0.71
C PRO A 25 4.01 -3.18 1.69
N THR A 26 4.76 -3.96 2.47
CA THR A 26 4.20 -4.86 3.48
C THR A 26 3.56 -4.09 4.64
N GLN A 27 4.19 -3.01 5.13
CA GLN A 27 3.59 -2.15 6.14
C GLN A 27 2.32 -1.48 5.62
N ILE A 28 2.30 -1.04 4.36
CA ILE A 28 1.12 -0.45 3.73
C ILE A 28 -0.01 -1.49 3.67
N ALA A 29 0.27 -2.72 3.20
CA ALA A 29 -0.71 -3.80 3.19
C ALA A 29 -1.24 -4.11 4.60
N ALA A 30 -0.38 -4.20 5.60
CA ALA A 30 -0.77 -4.46 6.99
C ALA A 30 -1.68 -3.35 7.55
N SER A 31 -1.42 -2.07 7.21
CA SER A 31 -2.27 -0.94 7.60
C SER A 31 -3.62 -0.90 6.88
N ILE A 32 -3.70 -1.45 5.66
CA ILE A 32 -4.96 -1.58 4.92
C ILE A 32 -5.77 -2.76 5.46
N SER A 33 -5.11 -3.89 5.71
CA SER A 33 -5.69 -5.15 6.21
C SER A 33 -6.91 -5.64 5.41
N GLU A 34 -6.84 -5.56 4.09
CA GLU A 34 -7.93 -6.01 3.20
C GLU A 34 -7.60 -7.33 2.48
N PRO A 35 -8.60 -8.17 2.16
CA PRO A 35 -8.43 -9.45 1.47
C PRO A 35 -7.65 -9.42 0.15
N TRP A 36 -7.61 -8.28 -0.53
CA TRP A 36 -6.88 -8.14 -1.80
C TRP A 36 -5.38 -7.90 -1.63
N CYS A 37 -4.94 -7.40 -0.47
CA CYS A 37 -3.53 -7.18 -0.15
C CYS A 37 -2.99 -8.11 0.94
N CYS A 38 -3.89 -8.72 1.71
CA CYS A 38 -3.59 -9.60 2.82
C CYS A 38 -4.16 -11.00 2.56
N TYR A 39 -3.32 -12.03 2.60
CA TYR A 39 -3.76 -13.42 2.53
C TYR A 39 -4.76 -13.70 3.67
N GLY A 40 -5.97 -14.14 3.30
CA GLY A 40 -7.07 -14.35 4.23
C GLY A 40 -7.59 -13.08 4.91
N GLY A 41 -7.25 -11.88 4.41
CA GLY A 41 -7.65 -10.60 5.02
C GLY A 41 -6.95 -10.26 6.34
N THR A 42 -5.88 -10.98 6.68
CA THR A 42 -5.16 -10.80 7.96
C THR A 42 -3.89 -9.96 7.81
N PRO A 43 -3.52 -9.13 8.80
CA PRO A 43 -2.28 -8.35 8.75
C PRO A 43 -1.03 -9.21 8.57
N ASN A 44 -1.03 -10.42 9.14
CA ASN A 44 0.06 -11.39 9.02
C ASN A 44 0.20 -11.97 7.59
N GLY A 45 -0.86 -11.86 6.78
CA GLY A 45 -0.85 -12.23 5.37
C GLY A 45 -0.49 -11.08 4.42
N ALA A 46 -0.01 -9.93 4.92
CA ALA A 46 0.30 -8.76 4.10
C ALA A 46 1.33 -9.07 2.99
N THR A 47 0.93 -8.85 1.73
CA THR A 47 1.77 -9.12 0.55
C THR A 47 2.23 -7.82 -0.12
N SER A 48 3.51 -7.76 -0.48
CA SER A 48 4.13 -6.59 -1.11
C SER A 48 3.78 -6.44 -2.60
N ALA A 49 3.48 -7.55 -3.29
CA ALA A 49 3.21 -7.57 -4.72
C ALA A 49 2.01 -6.71 -5.17
N PRO A 50 0.78 -6.87 -4.59
CA PRO A 50 -0.36 -6.06 -5.00
C PRO A 50 -0.18 -4.58 -4.67
N ILE A 51 0.48 -4.26 -3.56
CA ILE A 51 0.79 -2.88 -3.18
C ILE A 51 1.78 -2.24 -4.15
N SER A 52 2.83 -2.97 -4.56
CA SER A 52 3.84 -2.45 -5.48
C SER A 52 3.24 -2.04 -6.84
N ALA A 53 2.23 -2.75 -7.32
CA ALA A 53 1.51 -2.38 -8.54
C ALA A 53 0.68 -1.09 -8.34
N VAL A 54 0.02 -0.93 -7.19
CA VAL A 54 -0.76 0.27 -6.87
C VAL A 54 0.14 1.49 -6.70
N LEU A 55 1.26 1.35 -5.98
CA LEU A 55 2.25 2.41 -5.76
C LEU A 55 2.74 3.03 -7.07
N LYS A 56 3.08 2.19 -8.06
CA LYS A 56 3.47 2.65 -9.41
C LYS A 56 2.33 3.39 -10.11
N ARG A 57 1.10 2.90 -9.97
CA ARG A 57 -0.08 3.50 -10.62
C ARG A 57 -0.43 4.86 -10.06
N ILE A 58 -0.35 5.05 -8.74
CA ILE A 58 -0.70 6.32 -8.08
C ILE A 58 0.43 7.34 -8.08
N GLY A 59 1.59 7.02 -8.69
CA GLY A 59 2.74 7.92 -8.73
C GLY A 59 3.42 8.10 -7.37
N ALA A 60 3.35 7.10 -6.48
CA ALA A 60 4.05 7.15 -5.19
C ALA A 60 5.57 7.29 -5.39
N VAL A 61 6.24 8.02 -4.50
CA VAL A 61 7.66 8.32 -4.62
C VAL A 61 8.48 7.31 -3.81
N LYS A 62 9.64 6.88 -4.32
CA LYS A 62 10.54 6.03 -3.55
C LYS A 62 11.15 6.82 -2.38
N GLY A 63 11.09 6.26 -1.18
CA GLY A 63 11.67 6.84 0.01
C GLY A 63 13.19 6.70 0.07
N PRO A 64 13.85 7.37 1.04
CA PRO A 64 15.31 7.36 1.21
C PRO A 64 15.86 6.00 1.64
N LYS A 65 15.02 5.12 2.21
CA LYS A 65 15.39 3.74 2.57
C LYS A 65 14.97 2.78 1.47
N PHE A 66 15.81 1.78 1.20
CA PHE A 66 15.51 0.75 0.21
C PHE A 66 14.14 0.10 0.48
N GLY A 67 13.33 -0.02 -0.57
CA GLY A 67 12.01 -0.65 -0.50
C GLY A 67 10.94 0.17 0.22
N THR A 68 11.20 1.43 0.58
CA THR A 68 10.19 2.32 1.18
C THR A 68 9.59 3.30 0.17
N TRP A 69 8.37 3.76 0.45
CA TRP A 69 7.58 4.62 -0.43
C TRP A 69 6.91 5.75 0.37
N LEU A 70 6.72 6.88 -0.30
CA LEU A 70 6.09 8.10 0.19
C LEU A 70 4.86 8.41 -0.66
N ALA A 71 3.95 9.22 -0.11
CA ALA A 71 2.84 9.75 -0.87
C ALA A 71 3.33 10.50 -2.12
N PRO A 72 2.56 10.48 -3.23
CA PRO A 72 2.81 11.38 -4.35
C PRO A 72 2.79 12.84 -3.86
N ALA A 73 3.63 13.67 -4.47
CA ALA A 73 3.66 15.11 -4.25
C ALA A 73 2.33 15.77 -4.65
#